data_AF-A0A820A195-F1
#
_entry.id   AF-A0A820A195-F1
#
_cell.length_a   1.000
_cell.length_b   1.000
_cell.length_c   1.000
_cell.angle_alpha   90.00
_cell.angle_beta   90.00
_cell.angle_gamma   90.00
#
_symmetry.space_group_name_H-M   'P 1'
#
loop_
_entity.id
_entity.type
_entity.pdbx_description
1 polymer ?
#
loop_
_entity_poly.entity_id
_entity_poly.type
_entity_poly.pdbx_seq_one_letter_code
_entity_poly.pdbx_strand_id
1 'polypeptide(L)'
;LIALTVSVYRAATCNNLDNAIYLLNSGKILTLVESFVRHMNGLKSDVLIINNDQSESEKLAQIDLVTNLAKTLTDLLLMYNSIAKEIRNRDNENKEDKLTMSRLTDLISYMANVGVLDRIASFFRTARAIVNTTKLCIPDMIIHCLNLLQQMIDFSKPKSYVHLFDQSSKKSINDPAQVLSIMKSTNFCEILSLLYGILIHETDNNNQIITENNNNNNNNNINNNNNNNTITLHEKTVTIVINSMILLNTIATLDLDAFQTILGEETISLQLRHVANYILAYCNQKQTTNNDNLLHEIILLIGYYCVLNQDNQCRMAFGNRPTVLQQLSCLSFRYFVESKYMDILFPTLISCSYDCDTTRAILQTEMSLDLIANFIETKLSETKTINENDNTSVISSFHMRFPYDELNNALQYYRPISKRIDKNYHDEEKENESHRIDIQT
;
A
#
# COMPACT_ATOMS: atom_id res chain seq x y z
N LEU A 1 26.45 -0.72 -26.49
CA LEU A 1 27.38 -0.27 -25.43
C LEU A 1 26.67 -0.04 -24.09
N ILE A 2 25.65 0.82 -24.02
CA ILE A 2 24.94 1.13 -22.76
C ILE A 2 24.36 -0.13 -22.09
N ALA A 3 23.69 -1.01 -22.82
CA ALA A 3 23.16 -2.27 -22.27
C ALA A 3 24.24 -3.15 -21.61
N LEU A 4 25.43 -3.22 -22.20
CA LEU A 4 26.58 -3.94 -21.64
C LEU A 4 27.12 -3.24 -20.39
N THR A 5 27.17 -1.91 -20.39
CA THR A 5 27.56 -1.14 -19.20
C THR A 5 26.61 -1.39 -18.03
N VAL A 6 25.30 -1.43 -18.29
CA VAL A 6 24.27 -1.73 -17.28
C VAL A 6 24.44 -3.14 -16.72
N SER A 7 24.69 -4.14 -17.57
CA SER A 7 24.90 -5.51 -17.12
C SER A 7 26.19 -5.67 -16.31
N VAL A 8 27.27 -4.99 -16.72
CA VAL A 8 28.56 -5.00 -16.01
C VAL A 8 28.42 -4.34 -14.63
N TYR A 9 27.78 -3.17 -14.52
CA TYR A 9 27.57 -2.56 -13.21
C TYR A 9 26.73 -3.44 -12.30
N ARG A 10 25.62 -3.99 -12.80
CA ARG A 10 24.77 -4.88 -12.03
C ARG A 10 25.53 -6.12 -11.55
N ALA A 11 26.34 -6.73 -12.41
CA ALA A 11 27.16 -7.89 -12.04
C ALA A 11 28.25 -7.52 -11.02
N ALA A 12 28.90 -6.37 -11.19
CA ALA A 12 29.98 -5.92 -10.30
C ALA A 12 29.48 -5.54 -8.91
N THR A 13 28.28 -4.98 -8.79
CA THR A 13 27.71 -4.56 -7.50
C THR A 13 26.85 -5.64 -6.85
N CYS A 14 26.51 -6.72 -7.55
CA CYS A 14 25.70 -7.81 -7.00
C CYS A 14 26.34 -8.39 -5.73
N ASN A 15 25.67 -8.22 -4.59
CA ASN A 15 26.12 -8.66 -3.26
C ASN A 15 27.53 -8.18 -2.87
N ASN A 16 28.01 -7.07 -3.45
CA ASN A 16 29.32 -6.50 -3.14
C ASN A 16 29.17 -5.02 -2.74
N LEU A 17 29.15 -4.79 -1.42
CA LEU A 17 28.94 -3.47 -0.83
C LEU A 17 30.08 -2.50 -1.16
N ASP A 18 31.34 -2.98 -1.18
CA ASP A 18 32.50 -2.13 -1.49
C ASP A 18 32.42 -1.57 -2.91
N ASN A 19 32.02 -2.41 -3.86
CA ASN A 19 31.81 -1.99 -5.25
C ASN A 19 30.65 -1.00 -5.37
N ALA A 20 29.56 -1.21 -4.60
CA ALA A 20 28.42 -0.29 -4.58
C ALA A 20 28.81 1.08 -4.00
N ILE A 21 29.59 1.11 -2.91
CA ILE A 21 30.11 2.34 -2.29
C ILE A 21 31.10 3.04 -3.22
N TYR A 22 32.00 2.29 -3.86
CA TYR A 22 32.91 2.84 -4.87
C TYR A 22 32.14 3.48 -6.04
N LEU A 23 31.08 2.82 -6.52
CA LEU A 23 30.25 3.34 -7.60
C LEU A 23 29.56 4.65 -7.19
N LEU A 24 28.98 4.70 -5.99
CA LEU A 24 28.39 5.91 -5.40
C LEU A 24 29.44 7.03 -5.34
N ASN A 25 30.63 6.70 -4.82
CA ASN A 25 31.69 7.67 -4.61
C ASN A 25 32.33 8.20 -5.88
N SER A 26 32.27 7.43 -6.96
CA SER A 26 32.78 7.81 -8.27
C SER A 26 31.85 8.75 -9.05
N GLY A 27 30.59 8.92 -8.62
CA GLY A 27 29.56 9.69 -9.33
C GLY A 27 29.05 9.04 -10.63
N LYS A 28 29.57 7.87 -11.02
CA LYS A 28 29.17 7.19 -12.26
C LYS A 28 27.72 6.73 -12.26
N ILE A 29 27.11 6.53 -11.09
CA ILE A 29 25.68 6.24 -10.96
C ILE A 29 24.79 7.32 -11.59
N LEU A 30 25.22 8.60 -11.57
CA LEU A 30 24.47 9.70 -12.18
C LEU A 30 24.29 9.50 -13.69
N THR A 31 25.28 8.89 -14.36
CA THR A 31 25.18 8.58 -15.80
C THR A 31 24.10 7.52 -16.09
N LEU A 32 23.86 6.60 -15.14
CA LEU A 32 22.77 5.62 -15.24
C LEU A 32 21.41 6.30 -15.04
N VAL A 33 21.31 7.22 -14.07
CA VAL A 33 20.09 8.02 -13.84
C VAL A 33 19.76 8.86 -15.08
N GLU A 34 20.74 9.58 -15.63
CA GLU A 34 20.55 10.38 -16.85
C GLU A 34 20.19 9.51 -18.06
N SER A 35 20.81 8.33 -18.18
CA SER A 35 20.45 7.37 -19.22
C SER A 35 19.01 6.90 -19.06
N PHE A 36 18.58 6.56 -17.84
CA PHE A 36 17.20 6.18 -17.56
C PHE A 36 16.21 7.29 -17.96
N VAL A 37 16.44 8.52 -17.50
CA VAL A 37 15.57 9.67 -17.83
C VAL A 37 15.52 9.92 -19.34
N ARG A 38 16.67 9.88 -20.02
CA ARG A 38 16.75 10.11 -21.47
C ARG A 38 15.92 9.07 -22.25
N HIS A 39 16.05 7.79 -21.90
CA HIS A 39 15.34 6.73 -22.62
C HIS A 39 13.85 6.66 -22.23
N MET A 40 13.49 7.00 -20.99
CA MET A 40 12.09 7.15 -20.56
C MET A 40 11.37 8.26 -21.34
N ASN A 41 12.01 9.40 -21.59
CA ASN A 41 11.41 10.45 -22.43
C ASN A 41 11.17 9.98 -23.89
N GLY A 42 11.91 8.97 -24.33
CA GLY A 42 11.72 8.35 -25.65
C GLY A 42 10.55 7.35 -25.69
N LEU A 43 10.00 6.92 -24.56
CA LEU A 43 8.86 6.00 -24.48
C LEU A 43 7.53 6.76 -24.62
N LYS A 44 7.19 7.14 -25.85
CA LYS A 44 5.87 7.69 -26.19
C LYS A 44 4.86 6.55 -26.39
N SER A 45 3.56 6.88 -26.38
CA SER A 45 2.47 5.91 -26.62
C SER A 45 2.71 5.05 -27.87
N ASP A 46 3.21 5.64 -28.95
CA ASP A 46 3.48 4.94 -30.22
C ASP A 46 4.62 3.90 -30.12
N VAL A 47 5.53 4.05 -29.15
CA VAL A 47 6.63 3.11 -28.91
C VAL A 47 6.14 1.91 -28.09
N LEU A 48 5.15 2.13 -27.22
CA LEU A 48 4.59 1.09 -26.38
C LEU A 48 3.50 0.27 -27.10
N ILE A 49 2.89 0.83 -28.16
CA ILE A 49 2.02 0.08 -29.08
C ILE A 49 2.90 -0.60 -30.14
N ILE A 50 3.08 -1.90 -29.97
CA ILE A 50 3.82 -2.74 -30.92
C ILE A 50 2.84 -3.23 -31.99
N ASN A 51 2.92 -2.62 -33.17
CA ASN A 51 2.29 -3.14 -34.40
C ASN A 51 3.31 -4.02 -35.14
N ASN A 52 2.84 -5.03 -35.90
CA ASN A 52 3.64 -6.01 -36.65
C ASN A 52 4.47 -5.39 -37.82
N ASP A 53 5.24 -4.35 -37.55
CA ASP A 53 6.08 -3.64 -38.52
C ASP A 53 7.57 -3.89 -38.21
N GLN A 54 8.43 -3.68 -39.20
CA GLN A 54 9.90 -3.85 -39.09
C GLN A 54 10.56 -3.02 -37.96
N SER A 55 9.86 -2.03 -37.39
CA SER A 55 10.28 -1.20 -36.24
C SER A 55 10.10 -1.89 -34.88
N GLU A 56 9.41 -3.03 -34.82
CA GLU A 56 9.14 -3.78 -33.57
C GLU A 56 10.40 -4.15 -32.80
N SER A 57 11.46 -4.60 -33.50
CA SER A 57 12.71 -5.01 -32.85
C SER A 57 13.43 -3.84 -32.16
N GLU A 58 13.38 -2.64 -32.74
CA GLU A 58 14.01 -1.44 -32.17
C GLU A 58 13.22 -0.93 -30.95
N LYS A 59 11.89 -0.92 -31.05
CA LYS A 59 10.99 -0.56 -29.93
C LYS A 59 11.17 -1.52 -28.76
N LEU A 60 11.27 -2.83 -29.04
CA LEU A 60 11.51 -3.84 -28.02
C LEU A 60 12.88 -3.66 -27.35
N ALA A 61 13.94 -3.45 -28.13
CA ALA A 61 15.26 -3.20 -27.59
C ALA A 61 15.30 -1.94 -26.68
N GLN A 62 14.51 -0.92 -27.02
CA GLN A 62 14.37 0.28 -26.18
C GLN A 62 13.64 -0.03 -24.87
N ILE A 63 12.53 -0.76 -24.90
CA ILE A 63 11.80 -1.17 -23.69
C ILE A 63 12.68 -2.04 -22.79
N ASP A 64 13.41 -3.00 -23.36
CA ASP A 64 14.32 -3.86 -22.61
C ASP A 64 15.47 -3.09 -21.97
N LEU A 65 16.02 -2.09 -22.68
CA LEU A 65 17.06 -1.22 -22.14
C LEU A 65 16.56 -0.42 -20.94
N VAL A 66 15.36 0.19 -21.04
CA VAL A 66 14.77 0.97 -19.94
C VAL A 66 14.42 0.05 -18.77
N THR A 67 13.87 -1.13 -19.04
CA THR A 67 13.58 -2.16 -18.02
C THR A 67 14.83 -2.55 -17.25
N ASN A 68 15.94 -2.81 -17.96
CA ASN A 68 17.22 -3.14 -17.34
C ASN A 68 17.82 -1.96 -16.55
N LEU A 69 17.67 -0.73 -17.03
CA LEU A 69 18.09 0.48 -16.29
C LEU A 69 17.30 0.64 -14.99
N ALA A 70 15.96 0.52 -15.04
CA ALA A 70 15.10 0.58 -13.86
C ALA A 70 15.48 -0.50 -12.85
N LYS A 71 15.70 -1.73 -13.31
CA LYS A 71 16.15 -2.85 -12.48
C LYS A 71 17.49 -2.55 -11.81
N THR A 72 18.51 -2.15 -12.56
CA THR A 72 19.84 -1.87 -12.01
C THR A 72 19.81 -0.73 -11.01
N LEU A 73 19.05 0.34 -11.28
CA LEU A 73 18.86 1.44 -10.32
C LEU A 73 18.16 0.96 -9.04
N THR A 74 17.14 0.12 -9.18
CA THR A 74 16.43 -0.49 -8.03
C THR A 74 17.38 -1.31 -7.17
N ASP A 75 18.14 -2.23 -7.78
CA ASP A 75 19.08 -3.11 -7.08
C ASP A 75 20.14 -2.30 -6.32
N LEU A 76 20.66 -1.22 -6.94
CA LEU A 76 21.62 -0.30 -6.32
C LEU A 76 21.00 0.45 -5.13
N LEU A 77 19.82 1.07 -5.31
CA LEU A 77 19.16 1.79 -4.22
C LEU A 77 18.77 0.86 -3.07
N LEU A 78 18.40 -0.39 -3.35
CA LEU A 78 18.14 -1.39 -2.32
C LEU A 78 19.38 -1.64 -1.45
N MET A 79 20.55 -1.82 -2.07
CA MET A 79 21.80 -1.96 -1.32
C MET A 79 22.16 -0.70 -0.53
N TYR A 80 21.96 0.48 -1.12
CA TYR A 80 22.21 1.74 -0.44
C TYR A 80 21.26 1.98 0.74
N ASN A 81 20.00 1.56 0.64
CA ASN A 81 19.05 1.61 1.74
C ASN A 81 19.46 0.67 2.88
N SER A 82 19.99 -0.52 2.56
CA SER A 82 20.57 -1.41 3.58
C SER A 82 21.75 -0.75 4.29
N ILE A 83 22.69 -0.15 3.54
CA ILE A 83 23.82 0.61 4.11
C ILE A 83 23.32 1.77 4.97
N ALA A 84 22.34 2.54 4.48
CA ALA A 84 21.78 3.67 5.22
C ALA A 84 21.12 3.21 6.53
N LYS A 85 20.40 2.08 6.52
CA LYS A 85 19.82 1.48 7.75
C LYS A 85 20.91 1.06 8.73
N GLU A 86 21.96 0.40 8.25
CA GLU A 86 23.09 0.01 9.11
C GLU A 86 23.79 1.22 9.74
N ILE A 87 24.04 2.28 8.95
CA ILE A 87 24.62 3.54 9.47
C ILE A 87 23.68 4.17 10.50
N ARG A 88 22.38 4.21 10.22
CA ARG A 88 21.38 4.80 11.13
C ARG A 88 21.32 4.09 12.48
N ASN A 89 21.57 2.79 12.52
CA ASN A 89 21.55 1.97 13.73
C ASN A 89 22.84 2.07 14.57
N ARG A 90 23.88 2.77 14.11
CA ARG A 90 25.12 2.96 14.88
C ARG A 90 24.98 4.16 15.82
N ASP A 91 25.41 3.98 17.08
CA ASP A 91 25.39 5.03 18.11
C ASP A 91 26.35 6.19 17.82
N ASN A 92 27.45 5.93 17.10
CA ASN A 92 28.46 6.93 16.74
C ASN A 92 28.76 6.91 15.24
N GLU A 93 28.24 7.90 14.52
CA GLU A 93 28.50 8.08 13.08
C GLU A 93 29.92 8.63 12.84
N ASN A 94 30.75 7.84 12.15
CA ASN A 94 32.07 8.29 11.72
C ASN A 94 31.98 9.33 10.59
N LYS A 95 33.07 10.06 10.31
CA LYS A 95 33.11 11.06 9.22
C LYS A 95 32.74 10.46 7.85
N GLU A 96 33.17 9.22 7.59
CA GLU A 96 32.87 8.49 6.35
C GLU A 96 31.39 8.10 6.25
N ASP A 97 30.77 7.70 7.36
CA ASP A 97 29.34 7.38 7.43
C ASP A 97 28.49 8.62 7.12
N LYS A 98 28.86 9.78 7.69
CA LYS A 98 28.20 11.07 7.40
C LYS A 98 28.33 11.47 5.94
N LEU A 99 29.52 11.31 5.36
CA LEU A 99 29.76 11.59 3.94
C LEU A 99 28.92 10.67 3.04
N THR A 100 28.84 9.38 3.38
CA THR A 100 28.04 8.40 2.64
C THR A 100 26.56 8.76 2.70
N MET A 101 26.03 9.07 3.89
CA MET A 101 24.64 9.51 4.06
C MET A 101 24.33 10.80 3.31
N SER A 102 25.24 11.77 3.30
CA SER A 102 25.10 12.99 2.49
C SER A 102 25.01 12.65 1.00
N ARG A 103 25.93 11.82 0.49
CA ARG A 103 25.96 11.43 -0.93
C ARG A 103 24.72 10.65 -1.35
N LEU A 104 24.19 9.79 -0.48
CA LEU A 104 22.93 9.09 -0.72
C LEU A 104 21.76 10.06 -0.77
N THR A 105 21.71 11.01 0.16
CA THR A 105 20.69 12.06 0.17
C THR A 105 20.76 12.91 -1.11
N ASP A 106 21.97 13.32 -1.52
CA ASP A 106 22.20 14.07 -2.76
C ASP A 106 21.79 13.28 -4.00
N LEU A 107 22.06 11.97 -4.04
CA LEU A 107 21.65 11.09 -5.13
C LEU A 107 20.12 11.02 -5.25
N ILE A 108 19.42 10.73 -4.15
CA ILE A 108 17.95 10.65 -4.18
C ILE A 108 17.34 12.01 -4.52
N SER A 109 17.89 13.10 -3.96
CA SER A 109 17.49 14.47 -4.28
C SER A 109 17.72 14.80 -5.76
N TYR A 110 18.85 14.37 -6.33
CA TYR A 110 19.13 14.54 -7.75
C TYR A 110 18.15 13.74 -8.61
N MET A 111 17.85 12.49 -8.26
CA MET A 111 16.86 11.66 -8.97
C MET A 111 15.47 12.29 -8.94
N ALA A 112 15.06 12.84 -7.80
CA ALA A 112 13.85 13.63 -7.65
C ALA A 112 13.87 14.87 -8.57
N ASN A 113 14.91 15.70 -8.49
CA ASN A 113 15.00 16.97 -9.21
C ASN A 113 15.20 16.83 -10.73
N VAL A 114 15.94 15.82 -11.18
CA VAL A 114 16.05 15.51 -12.61
C VAL A 114 14.73 14.95 -13.15
N GLY A 115 13.77 14.64 -12.25
CA GLY A 115 12.37 14.27 -12.47
C GLY A 115 12.15 12.82 -12.85
N VAL A 116 12.88 11.89 -12.24
CA VAL A 116 12.66 10.44 -12.39
C VAL A 116 11.20 10.08 -12.09
N LEU A 117 10.63 10.64 -11.02
CA LEU A 117 9.25 10.40 -10.59
C LEU A 117 8.24 10.85 -11.67
N ASP A 118 8.41 12.05 -12.23
CA ASP A 118 7.50 12.56 -13.27
C ASP A 118 7.48 11.68 -14.51
N ARG A 119 8.64 11.12 -14.91
CA ARG A 119 8.72 10.23 -16.07
C ARG A 119 8.07 8.88 -15.77
N ILE A 120 8.24 8.35 -14.56
CA ILE A 120 7.55 7.13 -14.14
C ILE A 120 6.03 7.36 -14.12
N ALA A 121 5.57 8.48 -13.59
CA ALA A 121 4.16 8.86 -13.59
C ALA A 121 3.58 8.96 -15.02
N SER A 122 4.31 9.64 -15.92
CA SER A 122 3.94 9.73 -17.33
C SER A 122 3.89 8.35 -18.01
N PHE A 123 4.84 7.47 -17.68
CA PHE A 123 4.84 6.09 -18.17
C PHE A 123 3.64 5.31 -17.65
N PHE A 124 3.33 5.35 -16.35
CA PHE A 124 2.18 4.67 -15.75
C PHE A 124 0.84 5.15 -16.35
N ARG A 125 0.70 6.46 -16.59
CA ARG A 125 -0.47 7.03 -17.28
C ARG A 125 -0.67 6.46 -18.69
N THR A 126 0.43 6.15 -19.38
CA THR A 126 0.39 5.59 -20.73
C THR A 126 0.18 4.07 -20.69
N ALA A 127 0.91 3.38 -19.81
CA ALA A 127 0.87 1.94 -19.66
C ALA A 127 -0.52 1.41 -19.29
N ARG A 128 -1.29 2.15 -18.47
CA ARG A 128 -2.62 1.73 -18.00
C ARG A 128 -3.61 1.35 -19.11
N ALA A 129 -3.42 1.88 -20.33
CA ALA A 129 -4.30 1.63 -21.47
C ALA A 129 -3.87 0.44 -22.36
N ILE A 130 -2.66 -0.08 -22.17
CA ILE A 130 -2.03 -0.99 -23.14
C ILE A 130 -1.45 -2.27 -22.51
N VAL A 131 -1.30 -2.32 -21.18
CA VAL A 131 -0.68 -3.45 -20.46
C VAL A 131 -1.31 -4.80 -20.82
N ASN A 132 -2.63 -4.84 -21.04
CA ASN A 132 -3.32 -6.10 -21.35
C ASN A 132 -3.35 -6.43 -22.85
N THR A 133 -2.98 -5.49 -23.72
CA THR A 133 -2.94 -5.69 -25.19
C THR A 133 -1.59 -6.21 -25.69
N THR A 134 -0.52 -5.97 -24.93
CA THR A 134 0.85 -6.28 -25.34
C THR A 134 1.38 -7.54 -24.65
N LYS A 135 1.85 -8.53 -25.42
CA LYS A 135 2.45 -9.78 -24.88
C LYS A 135 3.87 -9.62 -24.29
N LEU A 136 4.35 -8.40 -24.08
CA LEU A 136 5.78 -8.08 -23.92
C LEU A 136 6.15 -7.41 -22.59
N CYS A 137 7.46 -7.22 -22.34
CA CYS A 137 8.19 -6.79 -21.12
C CYS A 137 7.68 -5.57 -20.33
N ILE A 138 6.56 -4.94 -20.73
CA ILE A 138 5.95 -3.79 -20.04
C ILE A 138 5.60 -4.11 -18.57
N PRO A 139 5.00 -5.28 -18.22
CA PRO A 139 4.76 -5.62 -16.82
C PRO A 139 6.04 -5.66 -15.99
N ASP A 140 7.15 -6.17 -16.54
CA ASP A 140 8.44 -6.20 -15.85
C ASP A 140 8.98 -4.78 -15.62
N MET A 141 8.84 -3.92 -16.63
CA MET A 141 9.20 -2.51 -16.53
C MET A 141 8.39 -1.79 -15.44
N ILE A 142 7.08 -2.04 -15.36
CA ILE A 142 6.20 -1.50 -14.30
C ILE A 142 6.69 -1.96 -12.93
N ILE A 143 6.94 -3.26 -12.75
CA ILE A 143 7.42 -3.84 -11.50
C ILE A 143 8.72 -3.16 -11.06
N HIS A 144 9.68 -3.00 -11.98
CA HIS A 144 10.95 -2.34 -11.66
C HIS A 144 10.78 -0.85 -11.37
N CYS A 145 9.86 -0.14 -12.03
CA CYS A 145 9.56 1.26 -11.70
C CYS A 145 8.90 1.41 -10.33
N LEU A 146 7.95 0.53 -9.98
CA LEU A 146 7.34 0.51 -8.64
C LEU A 146 8.37 0.25 -7.55
N ASN A 147 9.26 -0.73 -7.77
CA ASN A 147 10.33 -1.02 -6.81
C ASN A 147 11.33 0.13 -6.70
N LEU A 148 11.63 0.83 -7.80
CA LEU A 148 12.48 2.01 -7.78
C LEU A 148 11.85 3.12 -6.92
N LEU A 149 10.57 3.41 -7.11
CA LEU A 149 9.82 4.37 -6.29
C LEU A 149 9.81 3.95 -4.81
N GLN A 150 9.59 2.67 -4.53
CA GLN A 150 9.67 2.12 -3.17
C GLN A 150 11.02 2.40 -2.53
N GLN A 151 12.14 2.16 -3.23
CA GLN A 151 13.46 2.42 -2.67
C GLN A 151 13.71 3.91 -2.41
N MET A 152 13.22 4.81 -3.28
CA MET A 152 13.33 6.25 -3.05
C MET A 152 12.50 6.72 -1.83
N ILE A 153 11.31 6.15 -1.65
CA ILE A 153 10.44 6.46 -0.50
C ILE A 153 10.98 5.85 0.79
N ASP A 154 11.50 4.62 0.75
CA ASP A 154 12.09 3.96 1.92
C ASP A 154 13.29 4.74 2.48
N PHE A 155 14.06 5.41 1.63
CA PHE A 155 15.14 6.29 2.08
C PHE A 155 14.62 7.48 2.90
N SER A 156 13.41 7.95 2.58
CA SER A 156 12.75 9.09 3.23
C SER A 156 12.12 8.74 4.58
N LYS A 157 12.13 7.45 4.99
CA LYS A 157 11.61 7.03 6.29
C LYS A 157 12.46 7.63 7.44
N PRO A 158 11.83 8.15 8.51
CA PRO A 158 12.53 8.69 9.67
C PRO A 158 13.35 7.62 10.40
N LYS A 159 14.35 8.07 11.18
CA LYS A 159 15.26 7.21 11.95
C LYS A 159 14.55 6.50 13.11
N SER A 160 13.56 7.19 13.69
CA SER A 160 12.80 6.74 14.85
C SER A 160 11.33 6.67 14.50
N TYR A 161 10.61 5.88 15.29
CA TYR A 161 9.17 5.79 15.23
C TYR A 161 8.52 7.18 15.34
N VAL A 162 7.65 7.50 14.38
CA VAL A 162 6.84 8.72 14.37
C VAL A 162 5.40 8.29 14.62
N HIS A 163 4.81 8.75 15.71
CA HIS A 163 3.39 8.51 15.98
C HIS A 163 2.55 9.15 14.89
N LEU A 164 1.93 8.33 14.03
CA LEU A 164 1.18 8.77 12.85
C LEU A 164 0.09 9.81 13.18
N PHE A 165 -0.54 9.66 14.34
CA PHE A 165 -1.66 10.47 14.80
C PHE A 165 -1.25 11.66 15.70
N ASP A 166 0.03 11.77 16.06
CA ASP A 166 0.52 12.88 16.87
C ASP A 166 0.90 14.07 15.97
N GLN A 167 0.21 15.20 16.14
CA GLN A 167 0.49 16.42 15.37
C GLN A 167 1.88 17.00 15.64
N SER A 168 2.48 16.72 16.80
CA SER A 168 3.80 17.21 17.16
C SER A 168 4.91 16.45 16.43
N SER A 169 4.69 15.16 16.14
CA SER A 169 5.61 14.24 15.46
C SER A 169 5.68 14.51 13.94
N LYS A 170 4.61 15.05 13.34
CA LYS A 170 4.56 15.43 11.91
C LYS A 170 5.65 16.42 11.49
N LYS A 171 6.20 17.20 12.44
CA LYS A 171 7.34 18.11 12.18
C LYS A 171 8.68 17.40 11.99
N SER A 172 8.80 16.12 12.36
CA SER A 172 10.07 15.37 12.28
C SER A 172 10.26 14.58 10.98
N ILE A 173 9.25 14.53 10.10
CA ILE A 173 9.43 13.95 8.76
C ILE A 173 10.22 14.96 7.94
N ASN A 174 11.54 14.91 8.10
CA ASN A 174 12.44 15.55 7.16
C ASN A 174 12.31 14.79 5.84
N ASP A 175 11.79 15.45 4.81
CA ASP A 175 11.87 15.01 3.41
C ASP A 175 13.06 15.73 2.74
N PRO A 176 14.32 15.41 3.10
CA PRO A 176 15.48 16.15 2.61
C PRO A 176 15.62 16.03 1.09
N ALA A 177 15.10 14.95 0.51
CA ALA A 177 15.15 14.68 -0.92
C ALA A 177 13.91 15.15 -1.70
N GLN A 178 12.92 15.76 -1.02
CA GLN A 178 11.67 16.25 -1.61
C GLN A 178 10.87 15.18 -2.39
N VAL A 179 11.15 13.90 -2.13
CA VAL A 179 10.56 12.76 -2.86
C VAL A 179 9.07 12.73 -2.58
N LEU A 180 8.68 12.88 -1.31
CA LEU A 180 7.30 12.84 -0.89
C LEU A 180 6.54 14.05 -1.45
N SER A 181 7.16 15.23 -1.47
CA SER A 181 6.57 16.43 -2.10
C SER A 181 6.24 16.21 -3.59
N ILE A 182 7.18 15.65 -4.36
CA ILE A 182 6.97 15.37 -5.80
C ILE A 182 5.92 14.27 -5.99
N MET A 183 5.96 13.22 -5.17
CA MET A 183 4.94 12.17 -5.15
C MET A 183 3.53 12.76 -4.97
N LYS A 184 3.35 13.72 -4.06
CA LYS A 184 2.05 14.41 -3.89
C LYS A 184 1.63 15.16 -5.15
N SER A 185 2.53 15.93 -5.77
CA SER A 185 2.22 16.70 -6.99
C SER A 185 1.88 15.82 -8.21
N THR A 186 2.29 14.55 -8.19
CA THR A 186 2.06 13.58 -9.27
C THR A 186 0.95 12.58 -8.94
N ASN A 187 0.09 12.87 -7.94
CA ASN A 187 -0.94 11.96 -7.45
C ASN A 187 -0.39 10.55 -7.14
N PHE A 188 0.73 10.51 -6.42
CA PHE A 188 1.52 9.32 -6.13
C PHE A 188 1.95 8.58 -7.40
N CYS A 189 2.57 9.30 -8.33
CA CYS A 189 3.01 8.78 -9.63
C CYS A 189 1.92 8.05 -10.43
N GLU A 190 0.64 8.40 -10.27
CA GLU A 190 -0.47 7.75 -10.99
C GLU A 190 -0.57 6.22 -10.72
N ILE A 191 -0.05 5.73 -9.59
CA ILE A 191 -0.07 4.29 -9.26
C ILE A 191 -1.50 3.75 -9.26
N LEU A 192 -2.44 4.46 -8.63
CA LEU A 192 -3.82 4.01 -8.56
C LEU A 192 -4.51 4.04 -9.94
N SER A 193 -4.23 5.09 -10.74
CA SER A 193 -4.68 5.19 -12.13
C SER A 193 -4.20 4.04 -13.00
N LEU A 194 -2.96 3.57 -12.77
CA LEU A 194 -2.41 2.39 -13.42
C LEU A 194 -3.17 1.13 -13.03
N LEU A 195 -3.34 0.88 -11.73
CA LEU A 195 -4.06 -0.30 -11.23
C LEU A 195 -5.50 -0.33 -11.74
N TYR A 196 -6.19 0.79 -11.71
CA TYR A 196 -7.56 0.89 -12.21
C TYR A 196 -7.63 0.50 -13.69
N GLY A 197 -6.74 1.03 -14.53
CA GLY A 197 -6.68 0.68 -15.95
C GLY A 197 -6.37 -0.80 -16.22
N ILE A 198 -5.44 -1.39 -15.45
CA ILE A 198 -5.12 -2.82 -15.59
C ILE A 198 -6.32 -3.69 -15.19
N LEU A 199 -6.95 -3.40 -14.04
CA LEU A 199 -8.01 -4.25 -13.48
C LEU A 199 -9.36 -4.09 -14.19
N ILE A 200 -9.68 -2.92 -14.75
CA ILE A 200 -10.93 -2.74 -15.51
C ILE A 200 -10.91 -3.59 -16.80
N HIS A 201 -9.79 -3.62 -17.51
CA HIS A 201 -9.65 -4.46 -18.70
C HIS A 201 -9.66 -5.96 -18.36
N GLU A 202 -9.13 -6.36 -17.21
CA GLU A 202 -9.27 -7.75 -16.72
C GLU A 202 -10.73 -8.10 -16.37
N THR A 203 -11.49 -7.13 -15.85
CA THR A 203 -12.92 -7.30 -15.57
C THR A 203 -13.70 -7.53 -16.87
N ASP A 204 -13.45 -6.71 -17.90
CA ASP A 204 -14.09 -6.83 -19.21
C ASP A 204 -13.78 -8.17 -19.88
N ASN A 205 -12.50 -8.59 -19.86
CA ASN A 205 -12.07 -9.87 -20.41
C ASN A 205 -12.76 -11.06 -19.71
N ASN A 206 -12.80 -11.04 -18.37
CA ASN A 206 -13.47 -12.09 -17.60
C ASN A 206 -14.99 -12.15 -17.92
N ASN A 207 -15.65 -11.00 -18.09
CA ASN A 207 -17.06 -10.95 -18.47
C ASN A 207 -17.33 -11.46 -19.90
N GLN A 208 -16.42 -11.19 -20.84
CA GLN A 208 -16.50 -11.73 -22.21
C GLN A 208 -16.38 -13.26 -22.21
N ILE A 209 -15.40 -13.82 -21.51
CA ILE A 209 -15.20 -15.28 -21.38
C ILE A 209 -16.45 -15.95 -20.79
N ILE A 210 -17.07 -15.35 -19.77
CA ILE A 210 -18.30 -15.87 -19.17
C ILE A 210 -19.44 -15.89 -20.20
N THR A 211 -19.57 -14.82 -21.00
CA THR A 211 -20.63 -14.70 -22.02
C THR A 211 -20.44 -15.73 -23.15
N GLU A 212 -19.21 -15.94 -23.61
CA GLU A 212 -18.88 -16.93 -24.65
C GLU A 212 -19.13 -18.37 -24.18
N ASN A 213 -18.74 -18.70 -22.94
CA ASN A 213 -18.99 -20.02 -22.36
C ASN A 213 -20.48 -20.33 -22.21
N ASN A 214 -21.29 -19.33 -21.83
CA ASN A 214 -22.74 -19.49 -21.73
C ASN A 214 -23.41 -19.70 -23.09
N ASN A 215 -22.92 -19.04 -24.15
CA ASN A 215 -23.44 -19.21 -25.51
C ASN A 215 -23.07 -20.57 -26.12
N ASN A 216 -21.88 -21.10 -25.81
CA ASN A 216 -21.42 -22.40 -26.31
C ASN A 216 -22.05 -23.59 -25.57
N ASN A 217 -22.52 -23.41 -24.33
CA ASN A 217 -23.18 -24.45 -23.52
C ASN A 217 -24.66 -24.68 -23.86
N ASN A 218 -25.19 -24.07 -24.92
CA ASN A 218 -26.57 -24.29 -25.37
C ASN A 218 -26.81 -25.68 -26.01
N ASN A 219 -25.80 -26.56 -26.09
CA ASN A 219 -25.98 -27.95 -26.51
C ASN A 219 -25.35 -28.92 -25.50
N ASN A 220 -26.21 -29.59 -24.72
CA ASN A 220 -25.99 -30.82 -23.93
C ASN A 220 -25.10 -30.74 -22.67
N ASN A 221 -25.69 -30.38 -21.52
CA ASN A 221 -25.86 -31.27 -20.35
C ASN A 221 -26.27 -30.47 -19.11
N ILE A 222 -27.49 -30.73 -18.63
CA ILE A 222 -27.98 -30.34 -17.31
C ILE A 222 -27.27 -31.25 -16.30
N ASN A 223 -26.15 -30.80 -15.75
CA ASN A 223 -25.63 -31.13 -14.41
C ASN A 223 -24.19 -30.61 -14.28
N ASN A 224 -24.04 -29.39 -13.75
CA ASN A 224 -22.95 -28.98 -12.86
C ASN A 224 -23.27 -27.60 -12.28
N ASN A 225 -23.94 -27.58 -11.13
CA ASN A 225 -24.14 -26.40 -10.30
C ASN A 225 -22.81 -26.03 -9.60
N ASN A 226 -21.86 -25.50 -10.36
CA ASN A 226 -20.70 -24.76 -9.86
C ASN A 226 -20.23 -23.79 -10.96
N ASN A 227 -21.10 -22.89 -11.41
CA ASN A 227 -20.68 -21.69 -12.14
C ASN A 227 -20.03 -20.72 -11.13
N ASN A 228 -18.88 -21.12 -10.59
CA ASN A 228 -18.03 -20.19 -9.88
C ASN A 228 -17.48 -19.24 -10.94
N ASN A 229 -17.98 -18.01 -10.98
CA ASN A 229 -17.37 -16.89 -11.70
C ASN A 229 -15.96 -16.70 -11.14
N THR A 230 -15.00 -17.47 -11.66
CA THR A 230 -13.62 -17.46 -11.19
C THR A 230 -12.89 -16.29 -11.83
N ILE A 231 -12.63 -15.26 -11.03
CA ILE A 231 -11.75 -14.17 -11.39
C ILE A 231 -10.34 -14.75 -11.49
N THR A 232 -9.72 -14.57 -12.65
CA THR A 232 -8.33 -14.95 -12.88
C THR A 232 -7.50 -13.71 -13.12
N LEU A 233 -6.31 -13.65 -12.50
CA LEU A 233 -5.31 -12.61 -12.75
C LEU A 233 -4.03 -13.30 -13.19
N HIS A 234 -3.35 -12.69 -14.15
CA HIS A 234 -2.01 -13.11 -14.54
C HIS A 234 -1.01 -12.89 -13.38
N GLU A 235 -0.02 -13.77 -13.23
CA GLU A 235 0.95 -13.73 -12.12
C GLU A 235 1.66 -12.38 -12.02
N LYS A 236 2.14 -11.83 -13.14
CA LYS A 236 2.77 -10.50 -13.17
C LYS A 236 1.81 -9.38 -12.76
N THR A 237 0.52 -9.49 -13.07
CA THR A 237 -0.50 -8.53 -12.63
C THR A 237 -0.64 -8.56 -11.11
N VAL A 238 -0.67 -9.75 -10.51
CA VAL A 238 -0.69 -9.91 -9.04
C VAL A 238 0.53 -9.23 -8.41
N THR A 239 1.73 -9.42 -8.96
CA THR A 239 2.96 -8.76 -8.49
C THR A 239 2.89 -7.23 -8.59
N ILE A 240 2.37 -6.69 -9.71
CA ILE A 240 2.16 -5.25 -9.88
C ILE A 240 1.22 -4.71 -8.81
N VAL A 241 0.10 -5.40 -8.57
CA VAL A 241 -0.89 -5.00 -7.56
C VAL A 241 -0.25 -5.01 -6.17
N ILE A 242 0.42 -6.10 -5.77
CA ILE A 242 1.07 -6.21 -4.46
C ILE A 242 2.09 -5.07 -4.26
N ASN A 243 3.00 -4.85 -5.21
CA ASN A 243 4.03 -3.81 -5.09
C ASN A 243 3.41 -2.41 -5.02
N SER A 244 2.32 -2.18 -5.75
CA SER A 244 1.58 -0.92 -5.70
C SER A 244 0.90 -0.70 -4.35
N MET A 245 0.29 -1.74 -3.77
CA MET A 245 -0.36 -1.66 -2.45
C MET A 245 0.67 -1.40 -1.35
N ILE A 246 1.81 -2.12 -1.35
CA ILE A 246 2.91 -1.91 -0.39
C ILE A 246 3.41 -0.47 -0.45
N LEU A 247 3.58 0.07 -1.66
CA LEU A 247 4.05 1.43 -1.88
C LEU A 247 3.06 2.46 -1.37
N LEU A 248 1.77 2.30 -1.68
CA LEU A 248 0.72 3.18 -1.20
C LEU A 248 0.56 3.12 0.33
N ASN A 249 0.62 1.92 0.93
CA ASN A 249 0.62 1.75 2.39
C ASN A 249 1.85 2.43 3.02
N THR A 250 3.01 2.32 2.40
CA THR A 250 4.22 3.03 2.85
C THR A 250 4.02 4.54 2.82
N ILE A 251 3.43 5.08 1.76
CA ILE A 251 3.12 6.52 1.65
C ILE A 251 2.15 6.95 2.75
N ALA A 252 1.12 6.16 3.04
CA ALA A 252 0.17 6.45 4.11
C ALA A 252 0.83 6.56 5.49
N THR A 253 1.86 5.75 5.77
CA THR A 253 2.63 5.84 7.03
C THR A 253 3.55 7.06 7.11
N LEU A 254 3.87 7.69 5.96
CA LEU A 254 4.71 8.88 5.92
C LEU A 254 3.88 10.15 5.96
N ASP A 255 2.74 10.19 5.28
CA ASP A 255 1.85 11.35 5.31
C ASP A 255 0.41 10.91 5.07
N LEU A 256 -0.27 10.61 6.17
CA LEU A 256 -1.65 10.17 6.20
C LEU A 256 -2.60 11.23 5.61
N ASP A 257 -2.38 12.51 5.92
CA ASP A 257 -3.30 13.58 5.51
C ASP A 257 -3.27 13.74 3.99
N ALA A 258 -2.06 13.79 3.40
CA ALA A 258 -1.91 13.87 1.95
C ALA A 258 -2.41 12.60 1.27
N PHE A 259 -2.16 11.42 1.86
CA PHE A 259 -2.66 10.16 1.36
C PHE A 259 -4.20 10.14 1.28
N GLN A 260 -4.87 10.50 2.36
CA GLN A 260 -6.34 10.55 2.43
C GLN A 260 -6.92 11.63 1.53
N THR A 261 -6.28 12.79 1.43
CA THR A 261 -6.75 13.91 0.59
C THR A 261 -6.66 13.56 -0.89
N ILE A 262 -5.48 13.11 -1.36
CA ILE A 262 -5.26 12.81 -2.78
C ILE A 262 -6.12 11.63 -3.23
N LEU A 263 -6.18 10.54 -2.44
CA LEU A 263 -7.02 9.39 -2.80
C LEU A 263 -8.51 9.66 -2.59
N GLY A 264 -8.86 10.64 -1.75
CA GLY A 264 -10.24 11.05 -1.44
C GLY A 264 -10.89 11.91 -2.53
N GLU A 265 -10.09 12.46 -3.45
CA GLU A 265 -10.57 13.19 -4.63
C GLU A 265 -11.63 12.39 -5.40
N GLU A 266 -12.62 13.07 -5.96
CA GLU A 266 -13.83 12.42 -6.49
C GLU A 266 -13.52 11.32 -7.53
N THR A 267 -12.66 11.64 -8.49
CA THR A 267 -12.29 10.71 -9.56
C THR A 267 -11.37 9.59 -9.08
N ILE A 268 -10.46 9.89 -8.15
CA ILE A 268 -9.46 8.95 -7.64
C ILE A 268 -10.11 7.97 -6.66
N SER A 269 -11.01 8.44 -5.80
CA SER A 269 -11.76 7.60 -4.86
C SER A 269 -12.69 6.59 -5.56
N LEU A 270 -13.25 6.93 -6.73
CA LEU A 270 -13.99 5.99 -7.56
C LEU A 270 -13.09 4.86 -8.09
N GLN A 271 -11.90 5.20 -8.55
CA GLN A 271 -10.89 4.23 -8.99
C GLN A 271 -10.46 3.33 -7.83
N LEU A 272 -10.20 3.91 -6.66
CA LEU A 272 -9.84 3.17 -5.45
C LEU A 272 -10.92 2.17 -5.07
N ARG A 273 -12.20 2.60 -5.09
CA ARG A 273 -13.32 1.71 -4.78
C ARG A 273 -13.42 0.53 -5.76
N HIS A 274 -13.23 0.79 -7.05
CA HIS A 274 -13.20 -0.28 -8.06
C HIS A 274 -12.05 -1.25 -7.81
N VAL A 275 -10.82 -0.74 -7.62
CA VAL A 275 -9.63 -1.54 -7.34
C VAL A 275 -9.82 -2.38 -6.07
N ALA A 276 -10.31 -1.77 -4.98
CA ALA A 276 -10.58 -2.45 -3.72
C ALA A 276 -11.63 -3.58 -3.88
N ASN A 277 -12.78 -3.28 -4.47
CA ASN A 277 -13.83 -4.28 -4.71
C ASN A 277 -13.34 -5.46 -5.55
N TYR A 278 -12.55 -5.18 -6.59
CA TYR A 278 -12.02 -6.23 -7.46
C TYR A 278 -11.02 -7.12 -6.73
N ILE A 279 -10.07 -6.53 -6.01
CA ILE A 279 -9.03 -7.28 -5.27
C ILE A 279 -9.65 -8.09 -4.13
N LEU A 280 -10.56 -7.51 -3.35
CA LEU A 280 -11.27 -8.22 -2.28
C LEU A 280 -12.06 -9.41 -2.83
N ALA A 281 -12.80 -9.21 -3.93
CA ALA A 281 -13.52 -10.29 -4.59
C ALA A 281 -12.57 -11.39 -5.11
N TYR A 282 -11.45 -11.01 -5.73
CA TYR A 282 -10.43 -11.96 -6.22
C TYR A 282 -9.82 -12.80 -5.08
N CYS A 283 -9.38 -12.15 -3.99
CA CYS A 283 -8.76 -12.82 -2.86
C CYS A 283 -9.73 -13.75 -2.13
N ASN A 284 -11.03 -13.43 -2.08
CA ASN A 284 -12.02 -14.26 -1.41
C ASN A 284 -12.35 -15.57 -2.16
N GLN A 285 -12.03 -15.67 -3.45
CA GLN A 285 -12.34 -16.86 -4.27
C GLN A 285 -11.32 -18.00 -4.16
N LYS A 286 -10.04 -17.67 -3.94
CA LYS A 286 -8.94 -18.65 -3.93
C LYS A 286 -8.13 -18.49 -2.65
N GLN A 287 -8.17 -19.49 -1.79
CA GLN A 287 -7.43 -19.46 -0.53
C GLN A 287 -5.99 -19.94 -0.77
N THR A 288 -5.11 -19.01 -1.15
CA THR A 288 -3.65 -19.26 -1.34
C THR A 288 -2.84 -18.28 -0.51
N THR A 289 -1.59 -18.62 -0.18
CA THR A 289 -0.69 -17.78 0.64
C THR A 289 -0.40 -16.42 0.00
N ASN A 290 -0.24 -16.37 -1.33
CA ASN A 290 -0.02 -15.12 -2.06
C ASN A 290 -1.27 -14.22 -2.02
N ASN A 291 -2.46 -14.82 -2.01
CA ASN A 291 -3.71 -14.09 -1.88
C ASN A 291 -3.91 -13.52 -0.47
N ASP A 292 -3.43 -14.21 0.57
CA ASP A 292 -3.46 -13.68 1.95
C ASP A 292 -2.57 -12.43 2.06
N ASN A 293 -1.35 -12.44 1.49
CA ASN A 293 -0.50 -11.24 1.48
C ASN A 293 -1.17 -10.07 0.76
N LEU A 294 -1.70 -10.29 -0.45
CA LEU A 294 -2.42 -9.24 -1.19
C LEU A 294 -3.67 -8.75 -0.43
N LEU A 295 -4.41 -9.67 0.19
CA LEU A 295 -5.59 -9.35 0.99
C LEU A 295 -5.23 -8.49 2.21
N HIS A 296 -4.13 -8.80 2.88
CA HIS A 296 -3.64 -7.97 3.99
C HIS A 296 -3.28 -6.55 3.51
N GLU A 297 -2.55 -6.43 2.40
CA GLU A 297 -2.15 -5.12 1.87
C GLU A 297 -3.36 -4.25 1.49
N ILE A 298 -4.39 -4.80 0.86
CA ILE A 298 -5.61 -4.03 0.55
C ILE A 298 -6.41 -3.67 1.81
N ILE A 299 -6.47 -4.56 2.82
CA ILE A 299 -7.13 -4.27 4.10
C ILE A 299 -6.40 -3.11 4.82
N LEU A 300 -5.06 -3.10 4.80
CA LEU A 300 -4.26 -2.00 5.36
C LEU A 300 -4.53 -0.69 4.64
N LEU A 301 -4.53 -0.71 3.30
CA LEU A 301 -4.77 0.47 2.47
C LEU A 301 -6.12 1.11 2.77
N ILE A 302 -7.17 0.30 2.84
CA ILE A 302 -8.53 0.76 3.17
C ILE A 302 -8.56 1.33 4.60
N GLY A 303 -7.87 0.70 5.55
CA GLY A 303 -7.76 1.19 6.93
C GLY A 303 -7.14 2.59 7.00
N TYR A 304 -6.00 2.79 6.34
CA TYR A 304 -5.35 4.10 6.26
C TYR A 304 -6.20 5.15 5.53
N TYR A 305 -6.91 4.74 4.49
CA TYR A 305 -7.79 5.64 3.73
C TYR A 305 -8.95 6.17 4.57
N CYS A 306 -9.51 5.34 5.46
CA CYS A 306 -10.72 5.64 6.22
C CYS A 306 -10.49 6.19 7.64
N VAL A 307 -9.34 5.90 8.27
CA VAL A 307 -9.13 6.21 9.69
C VAL A 307 -9.39 7.68 10.00
N LEU A 308 -10.33 7.94 10.91
CA LEU A 308 -10.77 9.28 11.33
C LEU A 308 -11.15 10.23 10.19
N ASN A 309 -11.66 9.70 9.07
CA ASN A 309 -12.09 10.48 7.92
C ASN A 309 -13.48 10.02 7.43
N GLN A 310 -14.53 10.66 7.95
CA GLN A 310 -15.93 10.27 7.70
C GLN A 310 -16.32 10.30 6.21
N ASP A 311 -15.78 11.24 5.44
CA ASP A 311 -16.04 11.33 3.98
C ASP A 311 -15.48 10.09 3.27
N ASN A 312 -14.24 9.71 3.58
CA ASN A 312 -13.59 8.54 3.02
C ASN A 312 -14.26 7.24 3.47
N GLN A 313 -14.68 7.15 4.73
CA GLN A 313 -15.49 6.05 5.26
C GLN A 313 -16.78 5.86 4.44
N CYS A 314 -17.53 6.94 4.24
CA CYS A 314 -18.75 6.92 3.43
C CYS A 314 -18.46 6.43 2.00
N ARG A 315 -17.39 6.92 1.36
CA ARG A 315 -17.00 6.50 0.00
C ARG A 315 -16.74 5.00 -0.13
N MET A 316 -16.34 4.31 0.93
CA MET A 316 -16.17 2.84 0.95
C MET A 316 -17.46 2.07 1.22
N ALA A 317 -18.48 2.74 1.75
CA ALA A 317 -19.77 2.16 2.09
C ALA A 317 -20.85 2.32 1.00
N PHE A 318 -20.59 3.12 -0.05
CA PHE A 318 -21.51 3.35 -1.17
C PHE A 318 -20.99 2.80 -2.51
N GLY A 319 -21.90 2.57 -3.46
CA GLY A 319 -21.59 2.07 -4.80
C GLY A 319 -22.24 0.72 -5.11
N ASN A 320 -21.64 -0.03 -6.03
CA ASN A 320 -22.11 -1.37 -6.38
C ASN A 320 -22.03 -2.29 -5.17
N ARG A 321 -23.09 -3.10 -4.96
CA ARG A 321 -23.14 -4.10 -3.90
C ARG A 321 -22.55 -5.44 -4.36
N PRO A 322 -21.87 -6.20 -3.48
CA PRO A 322 -21.48 -5.80 -2.12
C PRO A 322 -20.45 -4.67 -2.17
N THR A 323 -20.63 -3.65 -1.31
CA THR A 323 -19.67 -2.53 -1.21
C THR A 323 -18.38 -2.98 -0.55
N VAL A 324 -17.32 -2.15 -0.60
CA VAL A 324 -16.01 -2.48 -0.01
C VAL A 324 -16.18 -2.83 1.47
N LEU A 325 -16.94 -2.02 2.22
CA LEU A 325 -17.23 -2.29 3.64
C LEU A 325 -17.99 -3.61 3.85
N GLN A 326 -18.97 -3.92 3.00
CA GLN A 326 -19.71 -5.19 3.08
C GLN A 326 -18.78 -6.38 2.78
N GLN A 327 -17.93 -6.28 1.75
CA GLN A 327 -16.97 -7.33 1.43
C GLN A 327 -15.97 -7.58 2.57
N LEU A 328 -15.46 -6.52 3.22
CA LEU A 328 -14.60 -6.64 4.40
C LEU A 328 -15.31 -7.36 5.56
N SER A 329 -16.60 -7.09 5.74
CA SER A 329 -17.42 -7.70 6.79
C SER A 329 -17.79 -9.16 6.50
N CYS A 330 -17.65 -9.60 5.25
CA CYS A 330 -17.96 -10.95 4.78
C CYS A 330 -16.72 -11.75 4.35
N LEU A 331 -15.53 -11.39 4.83
CA LEU A 331 -14.31 -12.18 4.59
C LEU A 331 -14.40 -13.57 5.24
N SER A 332 -13.48 -14.46 4.86
CA SER A 332 -13.46 -15.82 5.41
C SER A 332 -13.35 -15.85 6.94
N PHE A 333 -14.00 -16.85 7.57
CA PHE A 333 -14.15 -16.97 9.03
C PHE A 333 -12.85 -16.84 9.84
N ARG A 334 -11.69 -17.23 9.27
CA ARG A 334 -10.37 -17.06 9.92
C ARG A 334 -10.08 -15.62 10.34
N TYR A 335 -10.56 -14.63 9.58
CA TYR A 335 -10.37 -13.20 9.87
C TYR A 335 -11.19 -12.69 11.07
N PHE A 336 -12.11 -13.51 11.58
CA PHE A 336 -12.96 -13.20 12.73
C PHE A 336 -12.63 -14.03 13.98
N VAL A 337 -11.67 -14.96 13.89
CA VAL A 337 -11.37 -15.91 14.97
C VAL A 337 -9.88 -15.98 15.31
N GLU A 338 -9.00 -16.04 14.31
CA GLU A 338 -7.57 -16.17 14.58
C GLU A 338 -6.95 -14.79 14.84
N SER A 339 -6.31 -14.64 16.00
CA SER A 339 -5.72 -13.36 16.47
C SER A 339 -4.89 -12.63 15.39
N LYS A 340 -4.01 -13.35 14.69
CA LYS A 340 -3.16 -12.79 13.62
C LYS A 340 -3.93 -12.12 12.48
N TYR A 341 -5.11 -12.63 12.12
CA TYR A 341 -5.93 -12.06 11.05
C TYR A 341 -6.89 -11.00 11.59
N MET A 342 -7.35 -11.16 12.84
CA MET A 342 -8.13 -10.12 13.53
C MET A 342 -7.33 -8.83 13.71
N ASP A 343 -6.04 -8.94 14.07
CA ASP A 343 -5.11 -7.81 14.16
C ASP A 343 -4.93 -7.06 12.82
N ILE A 344 -5.28 -7.70 11.71
CA ILE A 344 -5.30 -7.09 10.38
C ILE A 344 -6.69 -6.61 10.00
N LEU A 345 -7.78 -7.34 10.23
CA LEU A 345 -9.11 -6.90 9.80
C LEU A 345 -9.74 -5.86 10.73
N PHE A 346 -9.72 -6.10 12.03
CA PHE A 346 -10.52 -5.35 13.00
C PHE A 346 -10.11 -3.87 13.08
N PRO A 347 -8.82 -3.50 13.06
CA PRO A 347 -8.47 -2.09 13.06
C PRO A 347 -8.97 -1.38 11.81
N THR A 348 -9.02 -2.07 10.65
CA THR A 348 -9.61 -1.51 9.43
C THR A 348 -11.13 -1.37 9.53
N LEU A 349 -11.83 -2.34 10.11
CA LEU A 349 -13.28 -2.23 10.35
C LEU A 349 -13.62 -1.07 11.27
N ILE A 350 -12.82 -0.86 12.33
CA ILE A 350 -12.92 0.30 13.22
C ILE A 350 -12.68 1.58 12.40
N SER A 351 -11.58 1.67 11.65
CA SER A 351 -11.28 2.84 10.82
C SER A 351 -12.37 3.16 9.78
N CYS A 352 -13.08 2.15 9.27
CA CYS A 352 -14.17 2.34 8.30
C CYS A 352 -15.50 2.77 8.92
N SER A 353 -15.68 2.60 10.24
CA SER A 353 -17.01 2.74 10.88
C SER A 353 -17.05 3.57 12.15
N TYR A 354 -15.91 3.91 12.73
CA TYR A 354 -15.85 4.70 13.94
C TYR A 354 -16.24 6.15 13.65
N ASP A 355 -17.09 6.69 14.52
CA ASP A 355 -17.62 8.05 14.43
C ASP A 355 -18.40 8.33 13.12
N CYS A 356 -19.01 7.29 12.53
CA CYS A 356 -19.89 7.46 11.37
C CYS A 356 -21.09 6.50 11.44
N ASP A 357 -22.26 7.05 11.79
CA ASP A 357 -23.47 6.25 12.02
C ASP A 357 -23.93 5.49 10.78
N THR A 358 -23.70 6.04 9.59
CA THR A 358 -24.09 5.41 8.33
C THR A 358 -23.28 4.13 8.07
N THR A 359 -21.95 4.23 8.16
CA THR A 359 -21.06 3.08 7.92
C THR A 359 -21.15 2.08 9.08
N ARG A 360 -21.32 2.55 10.31
CA ARG A 360 -21.62 1.69 11.47
C ARG A 360 -22.92 0.90 11.30
N ALA A 361 -24.00 1.51 10.83
CA ALA A 361 -25.27 0.82 10.62
C ALA A 361 -25.15 -0.29 9.56
N ILE A 362 -24.38 -0.04 8.49
CA ILE A 362 -24.07 -1.06 7.48
C ILE A 362 -23.27 -2.19 8.13
N LEU A 363 -22.20 -1.88 8.86
CA LEU A 363 -21.37 -2.88 9.54
C LEU A 363 -22.17 -3.73 10.54
N GLN A 364 -23.08 -3.11 11.30
CA GLN A 364 -23.97 -3.78 12.24
C GLN A 364 -24.94 -4.75 11.56
N THR A 365 -25.30 -4.48 10.30
CA THR A 365 -26.15 -5.37 9.50
C THR A 365 -25.38 -6.61 9.04
N GLU A 366 -24.08 -6.47 8.78
CA GLU A 366 -23.23 -7.56 8.28
C GLU A 366 -22.61 -8.41 9.40
N MET A 367 -22.31 -7.82 10.57
CA MET A 367 -21.68 -8.53 11.69
C MET A 367 -22.02 -7.94 13.08
N SER A 368 -21.80 -8.74 14.13
CA SER A 368 -22.00 -8.26 15.51
C SER A 368 -20.92 -7.28 15.94
N LEU A 369 -21.34 -6.09 16.38
CA LEU A 369 -20.44 -5.07 16.93
C LEU A 369 -19.81 -5.47 18.28
N ASP A 370 -20.38 -6.46 18.98
CA ASP A 370 -19.75 -7.02 20.19
C ASP A 370 -18.35 -7.60 19.89
N LEU A 371 -18.12 -8.13 18.69
CA LEU A 371 -16.80 -8.62 18.28
C LEU A 371 -15.77 -7.49 18.29
N ILE A 372 -16.13 -6.32 17.77
CA ILE A 372 -15.28 -5.14 17.73
C ILE A 372 -15.03 -4.61 19.14
N ALA A 373 -16.08 -4.52 19.97
CA ALA A 373 -15.95 -4.10 21.36
C ALA A 373 -15.00 -5.01 22.15
N ASN A 374 -15.15 -6.34 22.03
CA ASN A 374 -14.27 -7.31 22.69
C ASN A 374 -12.81 -7.19 22.21
N PHE A 375 -12.60 -7.01 20.90
CA PHE A 375 -11.26 -6.79 20.34
C PHE A 375 -10.60 -5.53 20.92
N ILE A 376 -11.35 -4.43 21.02
CA ILE A 376 -10.89 -3.18 21.62
C ILE A 376 -10.52 -3.37 23.10
N GLU A 377 -11.33 -4.10 23.87
CA GLU A 377 -11.04 -4.42 25.28
C GLU A 377 -9.74 -5.21 25.45
N THR A 378 -9.49 -6.17 24.56
CA THR A 378 -8.23 -6.91 24.51
C THR A 378 -7.06 -5.95 24.26
N LYS A 379 -7.15 -5.05 23.28
CA LYS A 379 -6.08 -4.07 22.99
C LYS A 379 -5.84 -3.05 24.11
N LEU A 380 -6.89 -2.61 24.80
CA LEU A 380 -6.77 -1.78 26.00
C LEU A 380 -6.04 -2.51 27.14
N SER A 381 -6.26 -3.82 27.26
CA SER A 381 -5.60 -4.65 28.27
C SER A 381 -4.13 -4.90 27.94
N GLU A 382 -3.81 -5.16 26.67
CA GLU A 382 -2.43 -5.33 26.17
C GLU A 382 -1.61 -4.04 26.38
N THR A 383 -2.18 -2.86 26.10
CA THR A 383 -1.48 -1.56 26.22
C THR A 383 -0.99 -1.28 27.65
N LYS A 384 -1.69 -1.79 28.67
CA LYS A 384 -1.28 -1.66 30.09
C LYS A 384 -0.06 -2.51 30.45
N THR A 385 0.36 -3.43 29.57
CA THR A 385 1.43 -4.42 29.82
C THR A 385 2.66 -4.23 28.94
N ILE A 386 2.63 -3.31 27.97
CA ILE A 386 3.75 -3.09 27.03
C ILE A 386 4.79 -2.15 27.66
N ASN A 387 6.00 -2.68 27.85
CA ASN A 387 7.20 -1.88 28.10
C ASN A 387 7.58 -1.15 26.79
N GLU A 388 7.99 0.12 26.89
CA GLU A 388 8.32 1.07 25.81
C GLU A 388 9.47 0.66 24.84
N ASN A 389 9.86 -0.62 24.78
CA ASN A 389 11.08 -1.06 24.09
C ASN A 389 10.87 -1.72 22.72
N ASP A 390 9.64 -1.97 22.26
CA ASP A 390 9.39 -2.50 20.90
C ASP A 390 9.37 -1.35 19.87
N ASN A 391 10.56 -0.84 19.56
CA ASN A 391 10.82 0.24 18.60
C ASN A 391 10.70 -0.17 17.12
N THR A 392 9.98 -1.25 16.80
CA THR A 392 9.78 -1.69 15.42
C THR A 392 8.35 -1.38 14.95
N SER A 393 8.22 -0.28 14.21
CA SER A 393 6.96 0.11 13.58
C SER A 393 6.63 -0.82 12.42
N VAL A 394 5.89 -1.89 12.69
CA VAL A 394 5.33 -2.70 11.63
C VAL A 394 4.10 -1.94 11.11
N ILE A 395 4.00 -1.74 9.79
CA ILE A 395 2.87 -1.05 9.13
C ILE A 395 1.52 -1.67 9.52
N SER A 396 1.50 -2.93 9.92
CA SER A 396 0.31 -3.64 10.38
C SER A 396 -0.04 -3.43 11.85
N SER A 397 0.85 -2.87 12.68
CA SER A 397 0.64 -2.70 14.11
C SER A 397 -0.56 -1.80 14.41
N PHE A 398 -1.32 -2.15 15.45
CA PHE A 398 -2.57 -1.47 15.81
C PHE A 398 -2.42 0.05 15.97
N HIS A 399 -1.37 0.49 16.65
CA HIS A 399 -1.08 1.88 16.97
C HIS A 399 -0.81 2.78 15.75
N MET A 400 -0.47 2.17 14.60
CA MET A 400 -0.35 2.85 13.31
C MET A 400 -1.69 2.95 12.57
N ARG A 401 -2.69 2.19 13.01
CA ARG A 401 -3.96 2.00 12.29
C ARG A 401 -5.11 2.76 12.93
N PHE A 402 -5.03 3.01 14.25
CA PHE A 402 -6.01 3.75 15.02
C PHE A 402 -5.35 4.39 16.26
N PRO A 403 -5.67 5.65 16.62
CA PRO A 403 -5.07 6.30 17.78
C PRO A 403 -5.55 5.69 19.11
N TYR A 404 -4.62 5.45 20.02
CA TYR A 404 -4.94 4.90 21.35
C TYR A 404 -5.82 5.83 22.19
N ASP A 405 -5.68 7.14 22.02
CA ASP A 405 -6.46 8.14 22.77
C ASP A 405 -7.96 8.01 22.48
N GLU A 406 -8.32 7.58 21.27
CA GLU A 406 -9.71 7.36 20.86
C GLU A 406 -10.23 5.96 21.22
N LEU A 407 -9.41 5.08 21.80
CA LEU A 407 -9.79 3.68 21.99
C LEU A 407 -10.91 3.49 23.03
N ASN A 408 -10.94 4.34 24.07
CA ASN A 408 -12.03 4.35 25.05
C ASN A 408 -13.34 4.86 24.42
N ASN A 409 -13.28 5.91 23.60
CA ASN A 409 -14.44 6.45 22.89
C ASN A 409 -14.98 5.43 21.88
N ALA A 410 -14.09 4.77 21.13
CA ALA A 410 -14.43 3.66 20.24
C ALA A 410 -15.10 2.52 20.98
N LEU A 411 -14.56 2.10 22.14
CA LEU A 411 -15.19 1.05 22.94
C LEU A 411 -16.62 1.42 23.34
N GLN A 412 -16.82 2.65 23.81
CA GLN A 412 -18.15 3.14 24.13
C GLN A 412 -19.04 3.09 22.89
N TYR A 413 -18.57 3.62 21.75
CA TYR A 413 -19.32 3.72 20.49
C TYR A 413 -19.87 2.36 20.00
N TYR A 414 -19.08 1.29 20.08
CA TYR A 414 -19.50 -0.05 19.63
C TYR A 414 -20.26 -0.86 20.68
N ARG A 415 -20.08 -0.58 21.98
CA ARG A 415 -20.80 -1.31 23.03
C ARG A 415 -22.32 -1.13 22.91
N PRO A 416 -23.11 -2.21 23.05
CA PRO A 416 -24.55 -2.13 23.16
C PRO A 416 -24.97 -1.22 24.31
N ILE A 417 -26.04 -0.45 24.13
CA ILE A 417 -26.56 0.48 25.16
C ILE A 417 -26.83 -0.24 26.50
N SER A 418 -27.30 -1.49 26.44
CA SER A 418 -27.56 -2.32 27.63
C SER A 418 -26.31 -2.52 28.52
N LYS A 419 -25.13 -2.77 27.92
CA LYS A 419 -23.86 -2.94 28.66
C LYS A 419 -23.21 -1.62 29.09
N ARG A 420 -23.69 -0.47 28.61
CA ARG A 420 -23.19 0.86 29.04
C ARG A 420 -23.77 1.26 30.40
N ILE A 421 -25.01 0.84 30.67
CA ILE A 421 -25.74 1.18 31.91
C ILE A 421 -25.15 0.41 33.10
N ASP A 422 -24.80 -0.87 32.95
CA ASP A 422 -24.24 -1.70 34.03
C ASP A 422 -22.87 -1.20 34.53
N LYS A 423 -22.06 -0.58 33.67
CA LYS A 423 -20.75 -0.02 34.07
C LYS A 423 -20.91 1.29 34.84
N ASN A 424 -21.82 2.17 34.41
CA ASN A 424 -22.13 3.39 35.17
C ASN A 424 -22.76 3.05 36.53
N TYR A 425 -23.61 2.02 36.60
CA TYR A 425 -24.15 1.54 37.88
C TYR A 425 -23.06 1.00 38.82
N HIS A 426 -22.08 0.24 38.31
CA HIS A 426 -20.98 -0.27 39.13
C HIS A 426 -19.93 0.79 39.51
N ASP A 427 -19.71 1.79 38.67
CA ASP A 427 -18.82 2.92 39.00
C ASP A 427 -19.52 3.88 40.01
N GLU A 428 -20.84 4.10 39.90
CA GLU A 428 -21.64 4.80 40.92
C GLU A 428 -21.76 4.03 42.24
N GLU A 429 -21.86 2.70 42.24
CA GLU A 429 -21.82 1.89 43.47
C GLU A 429 -20.47 1.97 44.16
N LYS A 430 -19.36 2.02 43.41
CA LYS A 430 -18.01 2.17 43.99
C LYS A 430 -17.74 3.57 44.54
N GLU A 431 -18.24 4.63 43.90
CA GLU A 431 -18.21 6.00 44.45
C GLU A 431 -19.09 6.11 45.70
N ASN A 432 -20.27 5.48 45.71
CA ASN A 432 -21.15 5.46 46.88
C ASN A 432 -20.62 4.59 48.04
N GLU A 433 -19.88 3.50 47.76
CA GLU A 433 -19.20 2.70 48.79
C GLU A 433 -18.01 3.44 49.39
N SER A 434 -17.22 4.16 48.58
CA SER A 434 -16.10 4.97 49.08
C SER A 434 -16.57 6.16 49.93
N HIS A 435 -17.67 6.83 49.55
CA HIS A 435 -18.30 7.85 50.40
C HIS A 435 -18.96 7.30 51.68
N ARG A 436 -19.37 6.02 51.71
CA ARG A 436 -19.90 5.40 52.94
C ARG A 436 -18.81 5.05 53.95
N ILE A 437 -17.60 4.76 53.49
CA ILE A 437 -16.46 4.42 54.37
C ILE A 437 -15.94 5.69 55.08
N ASP A 438 -15.98 6.86 54.43
CA ASP A 438 -15.53 8.13 55.03
C ASP A 438 -16.50 8.70 56.09
N ILE A 439 -17.72 8.17 56.23
CA ILE A 439 -18.71 8.61 57.24
C ILE A 439 -18.66 7.70 58.50
N GLN A 440 -17.88 6.62 58.49
CA GLN A 440 -17.75 5.67 59.61
C GLN A 440 -16.38 5.66 60.32
N THR A 441 -15.54 6.67 60.08
CA THR A 441 -14.33 6.97 60.87
C THR A 441 -14.45 8.35 61.49
#